data_AF-A0A959AKG7-F1
#
_entry.id   AF-A0A959AKG7-F1
#
_cell.length_a   1.000
_cell.length_b   1.000
_cell.length_c   1.000
_cell.angle_alpha   90.00
_cell.angle_beta   90.00
_cell.angle_gamma   90.00
#
_symmetry.space_group_name_H-M   'P 1'
#
loop_
_entity.id
_entity.type
_entity.pdbx_description
1 polymer ?
#
loop_
_entity_poly.entity_id
_entity_poly.type
_entity_poly.pdbx_seq_one_letter_code
_entity_poly.pdbx_strand_id
1 'polypeptide(L)'
;RPFKVGSNVRERRELETNAKVDILGWVLENDSLGKTITYMEPEPNGYTYFKEYPKNQGWHVKDQIQTDLYIEQDGQRIPVTKTKVSEFIVESDENDATIEVTEDLLSEPGYSMMIVAYKLKGEKQTETLVLRDTTWAVDTIQVRKDSFQYQPRIVSVDTRTEEREIIIPDTGYAERFSEQVNPLAAAAEKAGWKVYAITTYGDASVAADFAKRIGAEYPFYKADDKLLKTIIRANPGIVIWKDGVVLDMYHHRHIPKAEALLEKWK
;
A
#
# COMPACT_ATOMS: atom_id res chain seq x y z
N ARG A 1 14.11 9.54 -11.70
CA ARG A 1 13.11 8.61 -11.12
C ARG A 1 12.63 9.22 -9.81
N PRO A 2 11.33 9.11 -9.48
CA PRO A 2 10.75 9.70 -8.27
C PRO A 2 11.42 9.18 -6.99
N PHE A 3 11.76 7.88 -6.95
CA PHE A 3 12.42 7.20 -5.82
C PHE A 3 13.89 6.94 -6.12
N LYS A 4 14.71 7.99 -6.20
CA LYS A 4 16.17 7.84 -6.40
C LYS A 4 16.88 8.05 -5.06
N VAL A 5 18.07 7.50 -4.90
CA VAL A 5 18.91 7.84 -3.74
C VAL A 5 19.04 9.37 -3.61
N GLY A 6 18.76 9.88 -2.41
CA GLY A 6 18.70 11.30 -2.07
C GLY A 6 17.35 11.99 -2.33
N SER A 7 16.33 11.30 -2.84
CA SER A 7 14.99 11.91 -2.98
C SER A 7 14.25 11.92 -1.65
N ASN A 8 13.78 13.10 -1.22
CA ASN A 8 12.78 13.23 -0.16
C ASN A 8 11.39 12.95 -0.74
N VAL A 9 10.86 11.78 -0.41
CA VAL A 9 9.58 11.29 -0.94
C VAL A 9 8.42 11.85 -0.11
N ARG A 10 8.60 12.04 1.20
CA ARG A 10 7.57 12.63 2.07
C ARG A 10 7.25 14.06 1.68
N GLU A 11 8.26 14.93 1.62
CA GLU A 11 8.07 16.33 1.18
C GLU A 11 7.48 16.38 -0.22
N ARG A 12 7.97 15.53 -1.13
CA ARG A 12 7.43 15.48 -2.49
C ARG A 12 5.97 15.04 -2.54
N ARG A 13 5.58 14.06 -1.71
CA ARG A 13 4.19 13.61 -1.60
C ARG A 13 3.31 14.74 -1.07
N GLU A 14 3.74 15.42 -0.02
CA GLU A 14 3.03 16.59 0.52
C GLU A 14 2.84 17.69 -0.53
N LEU A 15 3.89 18.01 -1.29
CA LEU A 15 3.81 19.00 -2.39
C LEU A 15 2.82 18.57 -3.48
N GLU A 16 2.84 17.29 -3.88
CA GLU A 16 1.95 16.75 -4.91
C GLU A 16 0.49 16.63 -4.42
N THR A 17 0.26 16.33 -3.13
CA THR A 17 -1.07 16.26 -2.52
C THR A 17 -1.69 17.65 -2.32
N ASN A 18 -0.87 18.66 -1.99
CA ASN A 18 -1.33 20.04 -1.81
C ASN A 18 -1.43 20.82 -3.13
N ALA A 19 -1.01 20.22 -4.25
CA ALA A 19 -1.07 20.88 -5.54
C ALA A 19 -2.51 21.05 -6.03
N LYS A 20 -2.81 22.26 -6.50
CA LYS A 20 -4.08 22.65 -7.09
C LYS A 20 -4.02 22.55 -8.60
N VAL A 21 -5.19 22.42 -9.20
CA VAL A 21 -5.39 22.46 -10.65
C VAL A 21 -6.54 23.42 -10.91
N ASP A 22 -6.34 24.35 -11.83
CA ASP A 22 -7.40 25.24 -12.28
C ASP A 22 -8.01 24.71 -13.58
N ILE A 23 -9.33 24.64 -13.66
CA ILE A 23 -10.06 24.32 -14.90
C ILE A 23 -10.16 25.60 -15.73
N LEU A 24 -9.46 25.66 -16.86
CA LEU A 24 -9.49 26.79 -17.78
C LEU A 24 -10.65 26.71 -18.78
N GLY A 25 -11.21 25.53 -19.00
CA GLY A 25 -12.21 25.33 -20.03
C GLY A 25 -12.69 23.89 -20.16
N TRP A 26 -13.54 23.67 -21.15
CA TRP A 26 -14.27 22.43 -21.38
C TRP A 26 -14.20 22.03 -22.86
N VAL A 27 -13.98 20.75 -23.11
CA VAL A 27 -14.17 20.14 -24.43
C VAL A 27 -15.57 19.54 -24.45
N LEU A 28 -16.43 20.06 -25.32
CA LEU A 28 -17.82 19.66 -25.42
C LEU A 28 -18.06 18.85 -26.69
N GLU A 29 -18.87 17.81 -26.56
CA GLU A 29 -19.26 16.93 -27.66
C GLU A 29 -20.77 16.88 -27.81
N ASN A 30 -21.23 16.81 -29.06
CA ASN A 30 -22.63 16.61 -29.40
C ASN A 30 -22.75 15.43 -30.35
N ASP A 31 -23.25 14.31 -29.84
CA ASP A 31 -23.36 13.05 -30.59
C ASP A 31 -24.34 13.15 -31.76
N SER A 32 -25.36 14.00 -31.63
CA SER A 32 -26.38 14.18 -32.67
C SER A 32 -25.84 14.95 -33.87
N LEU A 33 -24.84 15.82 -33.65
CA LEU A 33 -24.20 16.63 -34.70
C LEU A 33 -22.82 16.11 -35.11
N GLY A 34 -22.25 15.15 -34.35
CA GLY A 34 -20.88 14.67 -34.54
C GLY A 34 -19.84 15.78 -34.40
N LYS A 35 -20.11 16.82 -33.59
CA LYS A 35 -19.24 17.98 -33.43
C LYS A 35 -18.60 18.01 -32.05
N THR A 36 -17.31 18.34 -32.03
CA THR A 36 -16.54 18.63 -30.81
C THR A 36 -16.09 20.08 -30.86
N ILE A 37 -16.28 20.80 -29.75
CA ILE A 37 -15.88 22.20 -29.61
C ILE A 37 -15.08 22.38 -28.33
N THR A 38 -14.26 23.42 -28.30
CA THR A 38 -13.50 23.83 -27.14
C THR A 38 -14.04 25.16 -26.65
N TYR A 39 -14.40 25.22 -25.37
CA TYR A 39 -14.86 26.42 -24.69
C TYR A 39 -13.88 26.80 -23.59
N MET A 40 -13.37 28.03 -23.60
CA MET A 40 -12.51 28.56 -22.54
C MET A 40 -13.37 29.41 -21.61
N GLU A 41 -13.27 29.14 -20.31
CA GLU A 41 -13.99 29.88 -19.30
C GLU A 41 -13.36 31.27 -19.09
N PRO A 42 -14.16 32.33 -18.87
CA PRO A 42 -13.64 33.67 -18.62
C PRO A 42 -12.78 33.77 -17.35
N GLU A 43 -13.12 32.96 -16.35
CA GLU A 43 -12.38 32.84 -15.09
C GLU A 43 -12.04 31.36 -14.84
N PRO A 44 -10.86 31.07 -14.27
CA PRO A 44 -10.50 29.71 -13.90
C PRO A 44 -11.53 29.10 -12.94
N ASN A 45 -11.83 27.82 -13.12
CA ASN A 45 -12.87 27.07 -12.41
C ASN A 45 -14.30 27.54 -12.71
N GLY A 46 -14.48 28.33 -13.77
CA GLY A 46 -15.79 28.70 -14.29
C GLY A 46 -16.55 27.52 -14.89
N TYR A 47 -17.87 27.67 -14.97
CA TYR A 47 -18.76 26.70 -15.59
C TYR A 47 -19.82 27.40 -16.46
N THR A 48 -19.48 28.44 -17.23
CA THR A 48 -20.44 29.22 -18.03
C THR A 48 -20.79 28.61 -19.37
N TYR A 49 -20.06 27.59 -19.83
CA TYR A 49 -20.29 26.95 -21.15
C TYR A 49 -21.74 26.51 -21.39
N PHE A 50 -22.47 26.10 -20.35
CA PHE A 50 -23.86 25.61 -20.49
C PHE A 50 -24.83 26.68 -21.02
N LYS A 51 -24.47 27.97 -20.90
CA LYS A 51 -25.27 29.08 -21.41
C LYS A 51 -25.29 29.10 -22.93
N GLU A 52 -24.16 28.77 -23.55
CA GLU A 52 -23.99 28.73 -25.00
C GLU A 52 -24.27 27.33 -25.57
N TYR A 53 -23.95 26.29 -24.81
CA TYR A 53 -24.05 24.89 -25.22
C TYR A 53 -24.86 24.08 -24.20
N PRO A 54 -26.19 24.25 -24.17
CA PRO A 54 -27.03 23.62 -23.17
C PRO A 54 -27.25 22.13 -23.46
N LYS A 55 -27.42 21.35 -22.39
CA LYS A 55 -27.60 19.88 -22.46
C LYS A 55 -28.84 19.46 -23.25
N ASN A 56 -29.90 20.28 -23.25
CA ASN A 56 -31.12 20.02 -24.01
C ASN A 56 -30.91 20.05 -25.54
N GLN A 57 -29.81 20.64 -26.03
CA GLN A 57 -29.41 20.62 -27.44
C GLN A 57 -28.48 19.43 -27.75
N GLY A 58 -28.25 18.52 -26.80
CA GLY A 58 -27.42 17.33 -26.98
C GLY A 58 -25.93 17.51 -26.65
N TRP A 59 -25.54 18.65 -26.09
CA TRP A 59 -24.16 18.91 -25.67
C TRP A 59 -23.84 18.27 -24.32
N HIS A 60 -22.69 17.62 -24.22
CA HIS A 60 -22.15 17.11 -22.97
C HIS A 60 -20.63 17.34 -22.89
N VAL A 61 -20.09 17.34 -21.67
CA VAL A 61 -18.65 17.51 -21.43
C VAL A 61 -17.95 16.20 -21.75
N LYS A 62 -17.00 16.25 -22.68
CA LYS A 62 -16.11 15.15 -23.02
C LYS A 62 -14.83 15.18 -22.19
N ASP A 63 -14.24 16.36 -22.06
CA ASP A 63 -12.96 16.54 -21.35
C ASP A 63 -12.84 17.94 -20.73
N GLN A 64 -11.89 18.11 -19.83
CA GLN A 64 -11.59 19.38 -19.16
C GLN A 64 -10.23 19.89 -19.60
N ILE A 65 -10.14 21.20 -19.81
CA ILE A 65 -8.86 21.87 -20.07
C ILE A 65 -8.37 22.41 -18.74
N GLN A 66 -7.23 21.92 -18.30
CA GLN A 66 -6.69 22.16 -16.97
C GLN A 66 -5.28 22.77 -17.05
N THR A 67 -4.88 23.53 -16.03
CA THR A 67 -3.49 23.96 -15.87
C THR A 67 -2.60 22.79 -15.43
N ASP A 68 -1.28 22.95 -15.57
CA ASP A 68 -0.35 22.13 -14.80
C ASP A 68 -0.63 22.30 -13.29
N LEU A 69 -0.32 21.27 -12.51
CA LEU A 69 -0.43 21.29 -11.05
C LEU A 69 0.45 22.41 -10.50
N TYR A 70 -0.05 23.15 -9.49
CA TYR A 70 0.71 24.21 -8.86
C TYR A 70 0.42 24.30 -7.37
N ILE A 71 1.38 24.81 -6.59
CA ILE A 71 1.16 25.23 -5.20
C ILE A 71 1.27 26.75 -5.10
N GLU A 72 0.52 27.32 -4.17
CA GLU A 72 0.61 28.74 -3.82
C GLU A 72 1.48 28.87 -2.58
N GLN A 73 2.70 29.35 -2.75
CA GLN A 73 3.64 29.61 -1.65
C GLN A 73 4.07 31.07 -1.73
N ASP A 74 3.89 31.81 -0.64
CA ASP A 74 4.21 33.25 -0.54
C ASP A 74 3.58 34.11 -1.66
N GLY A 75 2.37 33.74 -2.10
CA GLY A 75 1.65 34.44 -3.16
C GLY A 75 2.16 34.18 -4.58
N GLN A 76 3.12 33.26 -4.77
CA GLN A 76 3.59 32.81 -6.08
C GLN A 76 3.09 31.41 -6.41
N ARG A 77 2.72 31.21 -7.68
CA ARG A 77 2.34 29.90 -8.22
C ARG A 77 3.60 29.16 -8.65
N ILE A 78 3.94 28.09 -7.93
CA ILE A 78 5.06 27.22 -8.27
C ILE A 78 4.50 25.97 -8.97
N PRO A 79 4.92 25.68 -10.22
CA PRO A 79 4.45 24.49 -10.92
C PRO A 79 5.01 23.23 -10.25
N VAL A 80 4.14 22.26 -10.05
CA VAL A 80 4.43 20.94 -9.49
C VAL A 80 4.22 19.91 -10.58
N THR A 81 5.19 19.02 -10.79
CA THR A 81 5.01 17.89 -11.72
C THR A 81 4.46 16.70 -10.95
N LYS A 82 3.28 16.18 -11.35
CA LYS A 82 2.76 14.93 -10.78
C LYS A 82 3.75 13.81 -11.02
N THR A 83 4.06 13.03 -9.98
CA THR A 83 4.83 11.81 -10.15
C THR A 83 4.13 10.61 -9.52
N LYS A 84 4.82 9.47 -9.55
CA LYS A 84 4.36 8.26 -8.87
C LYS A 84 4.50 8.33 -7.35
N VAL A 85 5.05 9.42 -6.80
CA VAL A 85 5.10 9.63 -5.35
C VAL A 85 3.72 9.95 -4.79
N SER A 86 2.88 10.72 -5.49
CA SER A 86 1.48 10.94 -5.05
C SER A 86 0.66 9.64 -4.99
N GLU A 87 1.04 8.63 -5.77
CA GLU A 87 0.42 7.31 -5.80
C GLU A 87 1.02 6.34 -4.77
N PHE A 88 1.99 6.80 -3.96
CA PHE A 88 2.58 5.97 -2.92
C PHE A 88 1.58 5.82 -1.76
N ILE A 89 0.87 4.70 -1.76
CA ILE A 89 -0.06 4.29 -0.72
C ILE A 89 0.34 2.88 -0.29
N VAL A 90 0.51 2.70 1.01
CA VAL A 90 0.88 1.42 1.64
C VAL A 90 -0.19 1.07 2.65
N GLU A 91 -0.72 -0.14 2.54
CA GLU A 91 -1.83 -0.62 3.36
C GLU A 91 -1.42 -1.86 4.16
N SER A 92 -1.91 -1.95 5.39
CA SER A 92 -1.89 -3.17 6.20
C SER A 92 -3.29 -3.76 6.29
N ASP A 93 -3.37 -5.08 6.45
CA ASP A 93 -4.60 -5.75 6.86
C ASP A 93 -4.47 -6.14 8.33
N GLU A 94 -5.23 -5.47 9.20
CA GLU A 94 -5.29 -5.72 10.64
C GLU A 94 -6.74 -6.00 11.07
N ASN A 95 -6.98 -7.13 11.73
CA ASN A 95 -8.30 -7.48 12.29
C ASN A 95 -9.47 -7.32 11.30
N ASP A 96 -9.33 -7.84 10.08
CA ASP A 96 -10.29 -7.74 8.97
C ASP A 96 -10.56 -6.30 8.46
N ALA A 97 -9.74 -5.33 8.86
CA ALA A 97 -9.77 -3.95 8.36
C ALA A 97 -8.49 -3.63 7.58
N THR A 98 -8.63 -2.91 6.47
CA THR A 98 -7.50 -2.37 5.72
C THR A 98 -7.21 -0.94 6.21
N ILE A 99 -5.97 -0.69 6.63
CA ILE A 99 -5.51 0.59 7.19
C ILE A 99 -4.38 1.13 6.33
N GLU A 100 -4.43 2.41 5.96
CA GLU A 100 -3.30 3.07 5.31
C GLU A 100 -2.22 3.39 6.36
N VAL A 101 -1.01 2.89 6.15
CA VAL A 101 0.16 3.06 7.03
C VAL A 101 1.24 3.94 6.40
N THR A 102 0.97 4.57 5.24
CA THR A 102 1.96 5.32 4.46
C THR A 102 2.65 6.42 5.28
N GLU A 103 1.87 7.25 5.96
CA GLU A 103 2.41 8.38 6.73
C GLU A 103 3.29 7.92 7.88
N ASP A 104 2.90 6.84 8.57
CA ASP A 104 3.66 6.26 9.68
C ASP A 104 4.98 5.64 9.23
N LEU A 105 5.06 5.18 7.97
CA LEU A 105 6.29 4.66 7.40
C LEU A 105 7.21 5.77 6.89
N LEU A 106 6.65 6.83 6.30
CA LEU A 106 7.41 7.95 5.77
C LEU A 106 7.88 8.92 6.86
N SER A 107 7.12 9.04 7.96
CA SER A 107 7.42 9.92 9.09
C SER A 107 8.30 9.26 10.16
N GLU A 108 8.77 8.04 9.92
CA GLU A 108 9.68 7.35 10.83
C GLU A 108 11.00 8.14 10.94
N PRO A 109 11.33 8.71 12.12
CA PRO A 109 12.54 9.51 12.29
C PRO A 109 13.80 8.65 12.27
N GLY A 110 13.66 7.37 12.62
CA GLY A 110 14.70 6.37 12.56
C GLY A 110 14.97 5.87 11.14
N TYR A 111 15.91 4.93 11.04
CA TYR A 111 16.13 4.21 9.79
C TYR A 111 15.01 3.19 9.58
N SER A 112 14.58 3.04 8.34
CA SER A 112 13.67 1.98 7.95
C SER A 112 14.17 1.22 6.73
N MET A 113 13.92 -0.09 6.74
CA MET A 113 14.26 -1.01 5.66
C MET A 113 12.98 -1.54 5.03
N MET A 114 12.74 -1.09 3.81
CA MET A 114 11.61 -1.52 3.00
C MET A 114 12.05 -2.63 2.05
N ILE A 115 11.45 -3.80 2.19
CA ILE A 115 11.67 -4.96 1.31
C ILE A 115 10.57 -4.98 0.26
N VAL A 116 10.89 -4.63 -0.98
CA VAL A 116 9.95 -4.65 -2.10
C VAL A 116 9.93 -6.04 -2.73
N ALA A 117 8.79 -6.71 -2.62
CA ALA A 117 8.51 -8.02 -3.19
C ALA A 117 7.29 -7.92 -4.13
N TYR A 118 7.44 -7.26 -5.28
CA TYR A 118 6.31 -6.98 -6.19
C TYR A 118 5.67 -8.24 -6.82
N LYS A 119 6.24 -9.43 -6.61
CA LYS A 119 5.60 -10.70 -6.97
C LYS A 119 6.09 -11.81 -6.07
N LEU A 120 5.21 -12.44 -5.31
CA LEU A 120 5.53 -13.62 -4.53
C LEU A 120 5.57 -14.84 -5.48
N LYS A 121 6.77 -15.37 -5.73
CA LYS A 121 6.95 -16.51 -6.64
C LYS A 121 6.66 -17.81 -5.90
N GLY A 122 5.73 -18.57 -6.45
CA GLY A 122 5.34 -19.87 -5.93
C GLY A 122 4.08 -20.37 -6.61
N GLU A 123 3.66 -21.57 -6.23
CA GLU A 123 2.39 -22.15 -6.63
C GLU A 123 1.32 -21.77 -5.60
N LYS A 124 0.26 -21.10 -6.05
CA LYS A 124 -0.90 -20.78 -5.21
C LYS A 124 -1.87 -21.95 -5.21
N GLN A 125 -2.34 -22.34 -4.04
CA GLN A 125 -3.33 -23.40 -3.87
C GLN A 125 -4.40 -22.92 -2.90
N THR A 126 -5.63 -23.42 -3.06
CA THR A 126 -6.71 -23.18 -2.10
C THR A 126 -6.77 -24.34 -1.14
N GLU A 127 -6.65 -24.05 0.15
CA GLU A 127 -6.80 -25.01 1.22
C GLU A 127 -8.08 -24.72 1.99
N THR A 128 -8.90 -25.75 2.21
CA THR A 128 -10.13 -25.65 2.99
C THR A 128 -9.82 -25.91 4.46
N LEU A 129 -9.90 -24.87 5.29
CA LEU A 129 -9.73 -24.97 6.74
C LEU A 129 -11.10 -25.16 7.40
N VAL A 130 -11.22 -26.19 8.24
CA VAL A 130 -12.40 -26.39 9.08
C VAL A 130 -12.10 -25.77 10.44
N LEU A 131 -12.60 -24.57 10.68
CA LEU A 131 -12.51 -23.91 11.97
C LEU A 131 -13.66 -24.40 12.86
N ARG A 132 -13.32 -24.89 14.05
CA ARG A 132 -14.28 -25.29 15.08
C ARG A 132 -14.42 -24.14 16.05
N ASP A 133 -15.57 -23.48 16.05
CA ASP A 133 -15.91 -22.54 17.12
C ASP A 133 -16.75 -23.28 18.18
N THR A 134 -16.46 -23.03 19.46
CA THR A 134 -17.12 -23.75 20.57
C THR A 134 -17.97 -22.78 21.36
N THR A 135 -19.29 -22.87 21.22
CA THR A 135 -20.23 -22.05 22.01
C THR A 135 -20.50 -22.73 23.35
N TRP A 136 -20.13 -22.05 24.43
CA TRP A 136 -20.35 -22.51 25.81
C TRP A 136 -21.71 -22.00 26.32
N ALA A 137 -22.56 -22.89 26.85
CA ALA A 137 -23.65 -22.46 27.73
C ALA A 137 -23.36 -22.90 29.15
N VAL A 138 -23.70 -22.02 30.09
CA VAL A 138 -23.63 -22.30 31.52
C VAL A 138 -25.06 -22.48 31.98
N ASP A 139 -25.43 -23.71 32.35
CA ASP A 139 -26.71 -23.96 33.00
C ASP A 139 -26.51 -23.98 34.52
N THR A 140 -27.45 -23.39 35.25
CA THR A 140 -27.33 -23.27 36.71
C THR A 140 -28.31 -24.23 37.36
N ILE A 141 -27.80 -25.32 37.94
CA ILE A 141 -28.64 -26.26 38.70
C ILE A 141 -28.61 -25.83 40.17
N GLN A 142 -29.77 -25.45 40.70
CA GLN A 142 -29.94 -25.07 42.11
C GLN A 142 -30.14 -26.33 42.96
N VAL A 143 -29.11 -26.75 43.70
CA VAL A 143 -29.11 -28.03 44.43
C VAL A 143 -29.73 -27.90 45.83
N ARG A 144 -29.65 -26.71 46.46
CA ARG A 144 -30.38 -26.30 47.70
C ARG A 144 -30.53 -24.77 47.73
N LYS A 145 -31.35 -24.24 48.65
CA LYS A 145 -31.67 -22.80 48.77
C LYS A 145 -30.46 -21.86 48.70
N ASP A 146 -29.27 -22.31 49.13
CA ASP A 146 -28.04 -21.49 49.20
C ASP A 146 -26.81 -22.10 48.50
N SER A 147 -26.97 -23.03 47.53
CA SER A 147 -25.81 -23.55 46.76
C SER A 147 -26.12 -23.74 45.28
N PHE A 148 -25.43 -22.97 44.44
CA PHE A 148 -25.41 -23.12 42.98
C PHE A 148 -24.15 -23.86 42.56
N GLN A 149 -24.29 -24.86 41.70
CA GLN A 149 -23.15 -25.56 41.10
C GLN A 149 -23.22 -25.39 39.58
N TYR A 150 -22.19 -24.77 39.01
CA TYR A 150 -22.10 -24.53 37.57
C TYR A 150 -21.53 -25.76 36.88
N GLN A 151 -22.27 -26.33 35.92
CA GLN A 151 -21.76 -27.35 35.01
C GLN A 151 -21.66 -26.76 33.60
N PRO A 152 -20.46 -26.47 33.08
CA PRO A 152 -20.32 -26.09 31.68
C PRO A 152 -20.61 -27.31 30.80
N ARG A 153 -21.57 -27.19 29.88
CA ARG A 153 -21.84 -28.18 28.84
C ARG A 153 -21.67 -27.53 27.47
N ILE A 154 -20.98 -28.22 26.56
CA ILE A 154 -20.83 -27.81 25.17
C ILE A 154 -22.22 -27.89 24.50
N VAL A 155 -22.72 -26.78 23.95
CA VAL A 155 -24.09 -26.70 23.39
C VAL A 155 -24.12 -26.89 21.88
N SER A 156 -23.16 -26.34 21.15
CA SER A 156 -22.96 -26.63 19.73
C SER A 156 -21.48 -26.50 19.38
N VAL A 157 -21.03 -27.34 18.45
CA VAL A 157 -19.77 -27.16 17.75
C VAL A 157 -20.15 -26.72 16.35
N ASP A 158 -20.05 -25.42 16.09
CA ASP A 158 -20.31 -24.88 14.77
C ASP A 158 -19.01 -24.93 13.99
N THR A 159 -18.99 -25.74 12.93
CA THR A 159 -17.84 -25.83 12.02
C THR A 159 -18.02 -24.80 10.92
N ARG A 160 -17.16 -23.78 10.89
CA ARG A 160 -17.07 -22.86 9.77
C ARG A 160 -16.00 -23.37 8.82
N THR A 161 -16.39 -23.62 7.59
CA THR A 161 -15.44 -23.95 6.52
C THR A 161 -14.97 -22.63 5.91
N GLU A 162 -13.66 -22.38 5.96
CA GLU A 162 -13.03 -21.22 5.33
C GLU A 162 -12.05 -21.70 4.26
N GLU A 163 -12.23 -21.20 3.04
CA GLU A 163 -11.25 -21.40 1.97
C GLU A 163 -10.14 -20.35 2.12
N ARG A 164 -8.90 -20.81 2.24
CA ARG A 164 -7.73 -19.96 2.38
C ARG A 164 -6.76 -20.22 1.23
N GLU A 165 -6.28 -19.16 0.61
CA GLU A 165 -5.16 -19.28 -0.33
C GLU A 165 -3.84 -19.46 0.43
N ILE A 166 -3.11 -20.50 0.07
CA ILE A 166 -1.74 -20.75 0.50
C ILE A 166 -0.79 -20.62 -0.69
N ILE A 167 0.48 -20.41 -0.42
CA ILE A 167 1.52 -20.38 -1.45
C ILE A 167 2.64 -21.33 -1.08
N ILE A 168 3.06 -22.15 -2.04
CA ILE A 168 4.29 -22.93 -1.94
C ILE A 168 5.38 -22.11 -2.65
N PRO A 169 6.29 -21.46 -1.90
CA PRO A 169 7.31 -20.61 -2.50
C PRO A 169 8.21 -21.39 -3.46
N ASP A 170 8.62 -20.73 -4.55
CA ASP A 170 9.72 -21.23 -5.37
C ASP A 170 10.99 -21.33 -4.52
N THR A 171 11.68 -22.47 -4.55
CA THR A 171 12.84 -22.76 -3.69
C THR A 171 13.90 -21.68 -3.81
N GLY A 172 14.31 -21.35 -5.03
CA GLY A 172 15.36 -20.35 -5.27
C GLY A 172 14.92 -18.92 -4.97
N TYR A 173 13.62 -18.67 -4.84
CA TYR A 173 13.09 -17.39 -4.37
C TYR A 173 13.07 -17.34 -2.83
N ALA A 174 12.58 -18.40 -2.18
CA ALA A 174 12.55 -18.52 -0.72
C ALA A 174 13.94 -18.45 -0.09
N GLU A 175 14.92 -19.15 -0.69
CA GLU A 175 16.33 -19.14 -0.24
C GLU A 175 16.91 -17.72 -0.22
N ARG A 176 16.54 -16.86 -1.18
CA ARG A 176 17.02 -15.46 -1.17
C ARG A 176 16.53 -14.70 0.05
N PHE A 177 15.32 -14.99 0.51
CA PHE A 177 14.81 -14.37 1.73
C PHE A 177 15.53 -14.94 2.94
N SER A 178 15.52 -16.26 3.11
CA SER A 178 16.08 -16.90 4.30
C SER A 178 17.59 -16.71 4.45
N GLU A 179 18.36 -16.70 3.34
CA GLU A 179 19.82 -16.60 3.39
C GLU A 179 20.36 -15.17 3.33
N GLN A 180 19.64 -14.22 2.72
CA GLN A 180 20.15 -12.86 2.49
C GLN A 180 19.29 -11.78 3.14
N VAL A 181 17.99 -11.79 2.89
CA VAL A 181 17.10 -10.71 3.35
C VAL A 181 16.82 -10.82 4.84
N ASN A 182 16.44 -12.00 5.34
CA ASN A 182 16.05 -12.20 6.73
C ASN A 182 17.20 -11.96 7.72
N PRO A 183 18.45 -12.43 7.47
CA PRO A 183 19.57 -12.11 8.35
C PRO A 183 19.87 -10.62 8.39
N LEU A 184 19.75 -9.94 7.25
CA LEU A 184 19.94 -8.50 7.15
C LEU A 184 18.83 -7.72 7.86
N ALA A 185 17.58 -8.15 7.69
CA ALA A 185 16.41 -7.62 8.39
C ALA A 185 16.56 -7.75 9.91
N ALA A 186 16.88 -8.95 10.40
CA ALA A 186 17.08 -9.18 11.83
C ALA A 186 18.23 -8.34 12.42
N ALA A 187 19.30 -8.11 11.65
CA ALA A 187 20.38 -7.22 12.08
C ALA A 187 19.95 -5.75 12.12
N ALA A 188 19.16 -5.30 11.14
CA ALA A 188 18.59 -3.95 11.12
C ALA A 188 17.60 -3.72 12.27
N GLU A 189 16.71 -4.69 12.55
CA GLU A 189 15.79 -4.62 13.69
C GLU A 189 16.54 -4.55 15.02
N LYS A 190 17.61 -5.34 15.18
CA LYS A 190 18.50 -5.26 16.36
C LYS A 190 19.20 -3.91 16.49
N ALA A 191 19.44 -3.22 15.38
CA ALA A 191 19.98 -1.85 15.36
C ALA A 191 18.88 -0.79 15.59
N GLY A 192 17.63 -1.18 15.83
CA GLY A 192 16.50 -0.28 16.07
C GLY A 192 15.84 0.25 14.80
N TRP A 193 16.11 -0.36 13.64
CA TRP A 193 15.48 0.04 12.39
C TRP A 193 14.10 -0.59 12.26
N LYS A 194 13.17 0.13 11.64
CA LYS A 194 11.86 -0.41 11.28
C LYS A 194 11.97 -1.23 10.00
N VAL A 195 11.65 -2.52 10.05
CA VAL A 195 11.72 -3.40 8.89
C VAL A 195 10.32 -3.86 8.49
N TYR A 196 10.04 -3.84 7.19
CA TYR A 196 8.76 -4.28 6.64
C TYR A 196 8.92 -4.67 5.17
N ALA A 197 8.07 -5.57 4.71
CA ALA A 197 7.96 -5.92 3.31
C ALA A 197 6.71 -5.29 2.68
N ILE A 198 6.77 -5.00 1.39
CA ILE A 198 5.60 -4.61 0.60
C ILE A 198 5.47 -5.55 -0.60
N THR A 199 4.28 -6.13 -0.74
CA THR A 199 3.85 -6.92 -1.89
C THR A 199 2.72 -6.23 -2.65
N THR A 200 2.24 -6.84 -3.72
CA THR A 200 1.11 -6.30 -4.49
C THR A 200 -0.22 -6.68 -3.86
N TYR A 201 -1.27 -5.90 -4.14
CA TYR A 201 -2.64 -6.27 -3.78
C TYR A 201 -3.03 -7.70 -4.22
N GLY A 202 -2.55 -8.16 -5.39
CA GLY A 202 -2.85 -9.50 -5.90
C GLY A 202 -2.12 -10.65 -5.18
N ASP A 203 -1.12 -10.34 -4.37
CA ASP A 203 -0.37 -11.31 -3.57
C ASP A 203 -0.59 -11.12 -2.07
N ALA A 204 -1.41 -10.14 -1.66
CA ALA A 204 -1.68 -9.84 -0.27
C ALA A 204 -2.33 -11.02 0.48
N SER A 205 -3.25 -11.75 -0.17
CA SER A 205 -3.95 -12.93 0.41
C SER A 205 -2.99 -14.02 0.90
N VAL A 206 -1.88 -14.21 0.18
CA VAL A 206 -0.89 -15.25 0.46
C VAL A 206 0.36 -14.73 1.19
N ALA A 207 0.46 -13.41 1.43
CA ALA A 207 1.65 -12.78 2.00
C ALA A 207 1.99 -13.31 3.40
N ALA A 208 0.97 -13.48 4.25
CA ALA A 208 1.15 -14.00 5.61
C ALA A 208 1.63 -15.47 5.61
N ASP A 209 1.13 -16.29 4.69
CA ASP A 209 1.59 -17.67 4.54
C ASP A 209 3.02 -17.73 4.00
N PHE A 210 3.32 -16.90 2.99
CA PHE A 210 4.67 -16.73 2.45
C PHE A 210 5.67 -16.37 3.54
N ALA A 211 5.37 -15.34 4.34
CA ALA A 211 6.22 -14.86 5.44
C ALA A 211 6.55 -15.98 6.43
N LYS A 212 5.54 -16.78 6.83
CA LYS A 212 5.74 -17.93 7.72
C LYS A 212 6.67 -18.98 7.13
N ARG A 213 6.52 -19.29 5.84
CA ARG A 213 7.33 -20.33 5.16
C ARG A 213 8.79 -19.93 4.97
N ILE A 214 9.06 -18.64 4.77
CA ILE A 214 10.44 -18.13 4.67
C ILE A 214 11.06 -17.79 6.02
N GLY A 215 10.29 -17.83 7.12
CA GLY A 215 10.74 -17.41 8.44
C GLY A 215 11.00 -15.91 8.55
N ALA A 216 10.17 -15.09 7.90
CA ALA A 216 10.22 -13.64 8.03
C ALA A 216 9.44 -13.19 9.28
N GLU A 217 10.09 -12.41 10.14
CA GLU A 217 9.51 -11.91 11.41
C GLU A 217 8.92 -10.49 11.26
N TYR A 218 9.17 -9.83 10.14
CA TYR A 218 8.67 -8.49 9.82
C TYR A 218 7.29 -8.52 9.13
N PRO A 219 6.49 -7.45 9.25
CA PRO A 219 5.16 -7.38 8.63
C PRO A 219 5.24 -7.27 7.11
N PHE A 220 4.21 -7.79 6.43
CA PHE A 220 3.98 -7.61 5.01
C PHE A 220 2.80 -6.66 4.80
N TYR A 221 3.04 -5.59 4.08
CA TYR A 221 2.05 -4.63 3.61
C TYR A 221 1.78 -4.82 2.12
N LYS A 222 0.77 -4.12 1.61
CA LYS A 222 0.37 -4.16 0.20
C LYS A 222 0.35 -2.76 -0.42
N ALA A 223 0.70 -2.71 -1.72
CA ALA A 223 0.66 -1.49 -2.52
C ALA A 223 0.49 -1.81 -4.02
N ASP A 224 0.36 -0.78 -4.86
CA ASP A 224 0.20 -0.93 -6.30
C ASP A 224 1.43 -1.53 -7.00
N ASP A 225 1.22 -2.43 -7.96
CA ASP A 225 2.29 -3.12 -8.70
C ASP A 225 3.16 -2.16 -9.53
N LYS A 226 2.55 -1.18 -10.20
CA LYS A 226 3.30 -0.21 -11.01
C LYS A 226 4.13 0.70 -10.11
N LEU A 227 3.61 1.07 -8.96
CA LEU A 227 4.34 1.81 -7.93
C LEU A 227 5.58 1.04 -7.46
N LEU A 228 5.42 -0.22 -7.02
CA LEU A 228 6.54 -1.04 -6.53
C LEU A 228 7.65 -1.19 -7.59
N LYS A 229 7.27 -1.47 -8.85
CA LYS A 229 8.21 -1.54 -9.98
C LYS A 229 8.85 -0.20 -10.34
N THR A 230 8.23 0.91 -9.96
CA THR A 230 8.78 2.26 -10.13
C THR A 230 9.83 2.57 -9.06
N ILE A 231 9.63 2.07 -7.83
CA ILE A 231 10.62 2.14 -6.75
C ILE A 231 11.84 1.31 -7.12
N ILE A 232 11.69 -0.01 -7.23
CA ILE A 232 12.78 -0.91 -7.56
C ILE A 232 12.29 -2.09 -8.40
N ARG A 233 13.03 -2.45 -9.45
CA ARG A 233 12.71 -3.59 -10.33
C ARG A 233 13.32 -4.91 -9.86
N ALA A 234 13.95 -4.92 -8.70
CA ALA A 234 14.47 -6.13 -8.08
C ALA A 234 13.33 -6.86 -7.36
N ASN A 235 13.34 -8.20 -7.39
CA ASN A 235 12.40 -9.04 -6.66
C ASN A 235 13.15 -10.20 -5.95
N PRO A 236 13.40 -10.11 -4.64
CA PRO A 236 13.16 -8.95 -3.78
C PRO A 236 14.11 -7.78 -4.10
N GLY A 237 13.71 -6.58 -3.71
CA GLY A 237 14.54 -5.38 -3.68
C GLY A 237 14.55 -4.77 -2.29
N ILE A 238 15.65 -4.16 -1.88
CA ILE A 238 15.76 -3.51 -0.57
C ILE A 238 15.91 -2.01 -0.79
N VAL A 239 15.19 -1.22 0.00
CA VAL A 239 15.30 0.23 -0.01
C VAL A 239 15.46 0.70 1.43
N ILE A 240 16.49 1.51 1.66
CA ILE A 240 16.78 2.08 2.97
C ILE A 240 16.29 3.51 2.98
N TRP A 241 15.54 3.86 4.02
CA TRP A 241 14.97 5.18 4.20
C TRP A 241 15.31 5.72 5.59
N LYS A 242 15.23 7.04 5.71
CA LYS A 242 15.24 7.73 6.99
C LYS A 242 14.47 9.02 6.82
N ASP A 243 13.47 9.26 7.67
CA ASP A 243 12.71 10.51 7.68
C ASP A 243 12.23 10.88 6.25
N GLY A 244 11.57 9.94 5.57
CA GLY A 244 11.03 10.12 4.21
C GLY A 244 12.06 10.23 3.07
N VAL A 245 13.36 10.17 3.36
CA VAL A 245 14.44 10.25 2.35
C VAL A 245 14.95 8.86 1.99
N VAL A 246 15.06 8.59 0.69
CA VAL A 246 15.69 7.34 0.20
C VAL A 246 17.21 7.46 0.32
N LEU A 247 17.81 6.61 1.15
CA LEU A 247 19.26 6.61 1.41
C LEU A 247 20.02 5.64 0.52
N ASP A 248 19.47 4.46 0.26
CA ASP A 248 20.10 3.44 -0.57
C ASP A 248 19.08 2.46 -1.15
N MET A 249 19.48 1.78 -2.23
CA MET A 249 18.67 0.79 -2.91
C MET A 249 19.53 -0.40 -3.36
N TYR A 250 19.11 -1.61 -3.03
CA TYR A 250 19.84 -2.83 -3.35
C TYR A 250 18.98 -3.82 -4.14
N HIS A 251 19.56 -4.33 -5.22
CA HIS A 251 19.04 -5.48 -5.92
C HIS A 251 19.43 -6.76 -5.17
N HIS A 252 18.61 -7.82 -5.21
CA HIS A 252 18.90 -9.12 -4.56
C HIS A 252 20.24 -9.80 -4.92
N ARG A 253 21.01 -9.26 -5.88
CA ARG A 253 22.34 -9.77 -6.27
C ARG A 253 23.49 -8.98 -5.63
N HIS A 254 23.17 -7.84 -5.05
CA HIS A 254 24.11 -6.86 -4.51
C HIS A 254 23.68 -6.41 -3.12
N ILE A 255 23.02 -7.31 -2.38
CA ILE A 255 22.68 -7.07 -0.97
C ILE A 255 24.01 -7.04 -0.20
N PRO A 256 24.30 -5.96 0.55
CA PRO A 256 25.51 -5.88 1.36
C PRO A 256 25.40 -6.82 2.57
N LYS A 257 26.54 -7.13 3.17
CA LYS A 257 26.55 -7.74 4.51
C LYS A 257 25.98 -6.78 5.54
N ALA A 258 25.35 -7.32 6.58
CA ALA A 258 24.71 -6.52 7.62
C ALA A 258 25.67 -5.53 8.29
N GLU A 259 26.90 -5.95 8.59
CA GLU A 259 27.89 -5.11 9.25
C GLU A 259 28.24 -3.90 8.38
N ALA A 260 28.44 -4.10 7.07
CA ALA A 260 28.76 -3.04 6.13
C ALA A 260 27.59 -2.06 5.93
N LEU A 261 26.35 -2.57 5.95
CA LEU A 261 25.16 -1.73 5.86
C LEU A 261 25.01 -0.83 7.10
N LEU A 262 25.10 -1.44 8.28
CA LEU A 262 24.98 -0.75 9.56
C LEU A 262 26.16 0.18 9.85
N GLU A 263 27.35 -0.11 9.30
CA GLU A 263 28.48 0.81 9.40
C GLU A 263 28.27 2.06 8.55
N LYS A 264 27.70 1.88 7.34
CA LYS A 264 27.39 2.98 6.42
C LYS A 264 26.28 3.89 6.96
N TRP A 265 25.28 3.29 7.61
CA TRP A 265 24.11 3.98 8.14
C TRP A 265 23.99 3.66 9.64
N LYS A 266 24.41 4.58 10.51
CA LYS A 266 24.38 4.42 11.97
C LYS A 266 23.30 5.30 12.59
#